data_AF-A0A8T2KMT5-F1
#
_entry.id   AF-A0A8T2KMT5-F1
#
_cell.length_a   1.000
_cell.length_b   1.000
_cell.length_c   1.000
_cell.angle_alpha   90.00
_cell.angle_beta   90.00
_cell.angle_gamma   90.00
#
_symmetry.space_group_name_H-M   'P 1'
#
loop_
_entity.id
_entity.type
_entity.pdbx_description
1 polymer ?
#
loop_
_entity_poly.entity_id
_entity_poly.type
_entity_poly.pdbx_seq_one_letter_code
_entity_poly.pdbx_strand_id
1 'polypeptide(L)'
;MSSFLFLQISSLHKHISDIVEVAAMCGVNIVCFQEAWTMPFAFCTREKLPWTEFAESAEDGITTKFCQELAKKHNMVIVSPILERDSVHGDTLWNTAVIISNTGAVMGKTRKNHIPRVGDFNESSYYMEGNTGHRVFQTAFGRIAVNICYGRHHPLNWLMYSVNGAEIIFNPSATIGELSESLWPIEARNAAIANHCFTCSINRVGTVSVMLA
;
A
#
# COMPACT_ATOMS: atom_id res chain seq x y z
N MET A 1 1.89 -11.37 -17.94
CA MET A 1 0.57 -11.17 -17.31
C MET A 1 -0.49 -11.68 -18.25
N SER A 2 -1.30 -12.65 -17.80
CA SER A 2 -2.44 -13.16 -18.59
C SER A 2 -3.50 -12.09 -18.88
N SER A 3 -4.32 -12.30 -19.92
CA SER A 3 -5.38 -11.36 -20.33
C SER A 3 -6.44 -11.15 -19.24
N PHE A 4 -6.73 -12.19 -18.45
CA PHE A 4 -7.66 -12.12 -17.34
C PHE A 4 -7.18 -11.19 -16.21
N LEU A 5 -5.91 -11.33 -15.80
CA LEU A 5 -5.31 -10.48 -14.77
C LEU A 5 -5.25 -9.02 -15.20
N PHE A 6 -4.92 -8.77 -16.47
CA PHE A 6 -4.92 -7.42 -17.04
C PHE A 6 -6.31 -6.76 -16.96
N LEU A 7 -7.38 -7.49 -17.30
CA LEU A 7 -8.76 -7.00 -17.19
C LEU A 7 -9.11 -6.65 -15.74
N GLN A 8 -8.66 -7.46 -14.78
CA GLN A 8 -8.91 -7.21 -13.37
C GLN A 8 -8.21 -5.95 -12.86
N ILE A 9 -6.92 -5.78 -13.17
CA ILE A 9 -6.18 -4.56 -12.83
C ILE A 9 -6.81 -3.33 -13.50
N SER A 10 -7.16 -3.44 -14.78
CA SER A 10 -7.81 -2.34 -15.53
C SER A 10 -9.15 -1.93 -14.93
N SER A 11 -9.95 -2.89 -14.43
CA SER A 11 -11.20 -2.59 -13.73
C SER A 11 -10.96 -1.86 -12.40
N LEU A 12 -9.91 -2.24 -11.66
CA LEU A 12 -9.52 -1.57 -10.42
C LEU A 12 -8.99 -0.17 -10.68
N HIS A 13 -8.17 0.03 -11.73
CA HIS A 13 -7.71 1.34 -12.19
C HIS A 13 -8.89 2.25 -12.51
N LYS A 14 -9.86 1.77 -13.30
CA LYS A 14 -11.05 2.56 -13.65
C LYS A 14 -11.83 2.97 -12.39
N HIS A 15 -12.09 2.03 -11.48
CA HIS A 15 -12.83 2.31 -10.26
C HIS A 15 -12.12 3.33 -9.36
N ILE A 16 -10.80 3.21 -9.20
CA ILE A 16 -9.99 4.15 -8.44
C ILE A 16 -9.93 5.53 -9.12
N SER A 17 -9.91 5.59 -10.46
CA SER A 17 -10.00 6.86 -11.18
C SER A 17 -11.26 7.64 -10.81
N ASP A 18 -12.41 6.97 -10.81
CA ASP A 18 -13.70 7.59 -10.45
C ASP A 18 -13.67 8.14 -9.00
N ILE A 19 -13.07 7.39 -8.06
CA ILE A 19 -12.92 7.81 -6.66
C ILE A 19 -11.96 9.01 -6.53
N VAL A 20 -10.82 8.97 -7.22
CA VAL A 20 -9.80 10.04 -7.19
C VAL A 20 -10.35 11.32 -7.82
N GLU A 21 -11.21 11.21 -8.83
CA GLU A 21 -11.88 12.36 -9.45
C GLU A 21 -12.80 13.07 -8.46
N VAL A 22 -13.57 12.32 -7.67
CA VAL A 22 -14.37 12.90 -6.57
C VAL A 22 -13.47 13.50 -5.49
N ALA A 23 -12.38 12.82 -5.11
CA ALA A 23 -11.43 13.35 -4.14
C ALA A 23 -10.81 14.68 -4.61
N ALA A 24 -10.51 14.80 -5.90
CA ALA A 24 -10.03 16.04 -6.50
C ALA A 24 -11.08 17.16 -6.43
N MET A 25 -12.36 16.86 -6.68
CA MET A 25 -13.46 17.82 -6.51
C MET A 25 -13.61 18.29 -5.05
N CYS A 26 -13.27 17.44 -4.08
CA CYS A 26 -13.23 17.77 -2.67
C CYS A 26 -11.95 18.54 -2.24
N GLY A 27 -11.02 18.81 -3.14
CA GLY A 27 -9.78 19.54 -2.84
C GLY A 27 -8.73 18.72 -2.10
N VAL A 28 -8.76 17.38 -2.21
CA VAL A 28 -7.77 16.50 -1.59
C VAL A 28 -6.37 16.74 -2.18
N ASN A 29 -5.35 16.86 -1.33
CA ASN A 29 -3.96 17.06 -1.77
C ASN A 29 -3.14 15.76 -1.80
N ILE A 30 -3.46 14.80 -0.92
CA ILE A 30 -2.78 13.50 -0.83
C ILE A 30 -3.85 12.41 -0.74
N VAL A 31 -3.80 11.42 -1.64
CA VAL A 31 -4.64 10.22 -1.58
C VAL A 31 -3.77 8.99 -1.36
N CYS A 32 -4.23 8.07 -0.50
CA CYS A 32 -3.60 6.77 -0.29
C CYS A 32 -4.63 5.68 -0.55
N PHE A 33 -4.22 4.65 -1.29
CA PHE A 33 -5.06 3.49 -1.53
C PHE A 33 -4.86 2.43 -0.45
N GLN A 34 -5.75 1.44 -0.41
CA GLN A 34 -5.62 0.27 0.48
C GLN A 34 -4.42 -0.61 0.10
N GLU A 35 -4.05 -1.56 0.96
CA GLU A 35 -2.94 -2.48 0.70
C GLU A 35 -3.21 -3.36 -0.53
N ALA A 36 -2.19 -3.55 -1.38
CA ALA A 36 -2.23 -4.40 -2.56
C ALA A 36 -3.48 -4.14 -3.43
N TRP A 37 -3.82 -2.87 -3.64
CA TRP A 37 -5.13 -2.47 -4.18
C TRP A 37 -5.42 -2.95 -5.60
N THR A 38 -4.40 -3.39 -6.34
CA THR A 38 -4.51 -3.88 -7.72
C THR A 38 -4.77 -5.38 -7.84
N MET A 39 -4.94 -6.09 -6.72
CA MET A 39 -5.16 -7.54 -6.73
C MET A 39 -6.17 -7.98 -5.66
N PRO A 40 -6.81 -9.15 -5.84
CA PRO A 40 -7.40 -9.86 -4.72
C PRO A 40 -6.33 -10.08 -3.66
N PHE A 41 -6.71 -9.96 -2.39
CA PHE A 41 -5.81 -10.36 -1.32
C PHE A 41 -5.76 -11.89 -1.23
N ALA A 42 -5.00 -12.49 -2.16
CA ALA A 42 -4.94 -13.92 -2.38
C ALA A 42 -3.84 -14.61 -1.55
N PHE A 43 -3.14 -13.89 -0.67
CA PHE A 43 -2.03 -14.47 0.10
C PHE A 43 -2.44 -15.62 1.03
N CYS A 44 -3.74 -15.77 1.30
CA CYS A 44 -4.29 -16.94 2.00
C CYS A 44 -4.20 -18.25 1.20
N THR A 45 -4.10 -18.21 -0.13
CA THR A 45 -4.03 -19.43 -0.96
C THR A 45 -2.69 -20.13 -0.86
N ARG A 46 -1.60 -19.39 -0.58
CA ARG A 46 -0.20 -19.85 -0.62
C ARG A 46 0.27 -20.29 -2.01
N GLU A 47 -0.60 -20.25 -3.01
CA GLU A 47 -0.29 -20.57 -4.39
C GLU A 47 0.55 -19.46 -5.00
N LYS A 48 1.55 -19.83 -5.80
CA LYS A 48 2.39 -18.84 -6.50
C LYS A 48 1.71 -18.31 -7.75
N LEU A 49 1.14 -19.19 -8.57
CA LEU A 49 0.46 -18.81 -9.82
C LEU A 49 -1.04 -18.97 -9.65
N PRO A 50 -1.84 -18.06 -10.23
CA PRO A 50 -1.44 -16.89 -11.05
C PRO A 50 -1.03 -15.65 -10.21
N TRP A 51 -1.08 -15.72 -8.88
CA TRP A 51 -1.03 -14.55 -7.99
C TRP A 51 0.26 -13.71 -8.10
N THR A 52 1.40 -14.33 -8.32
CA THR A 52 2.68 -13.63 -8.53
C THR A 52 2.75 -12.87 -9.86
N GLU A 53 1.87 -13.14 -10.82
CA GLU A 53 1.79 -12.34 -12.06
C GLU A 53 1.19 -10.95 -11.84
N PHE A 54 0.51 -10.70 -10.70
CA PHE A 54 0.10 -9.35 -10.30
C PHE A 54 1.30 -8.46 -9.91
N ALA A 55 2.48 -9.04 -9.71
CA ALA A 55 3.65 -8.27 -9.29
C ALA A 55 4.17 -7.40 -10.44
N GLU A 56 4.33 -6.10 -10.19
CA GLU A 56 4.76 -5.11 -11.16
C GLU A 56 6.06 -4.42 -10.74
N SER A 57 6.76 -3.79 -11.68
CA SER A 57 7.85 -2.84 -11.33
C SER A 57 7.27 -1.67 -10.54
N ALA A 58 7.91 -1.31 -9.42
CA ALA A 58 7.50 -0.16 -8.62
C ALA A 58 7.66 1.17 -9.37
N GLU A 59 8.67 1.28 -10.22
CA GLU A 59 8.99 2.49 -10.97
C GLU A 59 8.27 2.56 -12.32
N ASP A 60 8.23 1.46 -13.07
CA ASP A 60 7.82 1.44 -14.48
C ASP A 60 6.56 0.61 -14.77
N GLY A 61 5.95 0.03 -13.72
CA GLY A 61 4.73 -0.77 -13.79
C GLY A 61 3.55 0.01 -14.38
N ILE A 62 2.59 -0.71 -14.95
CA ILE A 62 1.38 -0.11 -15.55
C ILE A 62 0.59 0.66 -14.50
N THR A 63 0.58 0.17 -13.26
CA THR A 63 -0.10 0.79 -12.13
C THR A 63 0.60 2.08 -11.70
N THR A 64 1.94 2.11 -11.66
CA THR A 64 2.67 3.34 -11.35
C THR A 64 2.44 4.39 -12.43
N LYS A 65 2.52 4.03 -13.72
CA LYS A 65 2.26 4.96 -14.83
C LYS A 65 0.85 5.54 -14.78
N PHE A 66 -0.15 4.71 -14.53
CA PHE A 66 -1.52 5.15 -14.28
C PHE A 66 -1.60 6.17 -13.13
N CYS A 67 -0.92 5.91 -12.01
CA CYS A 67 -0.89 6.83 -10.87
C CYS A 67 -0.15 8.15 -11.21
N GLN A 68 0.91 8.12 -12.02
CA GLN A 68 1.62 9.34 -12.45
C GLN A 68 0.72 10.27 -13.26
N GLU A 69 -0.10 9.71 -14.16
CA GLU A 69 -1.07 10.46 -14.95
C GLU A 69 -2.15 11.10 -14.06
N LEU A 70 -2.75 10.33 -13.15
CA LEU A 70 -3.73 10.84 -12.19
C LEU A 70 -3.15 11.93 -11.28
N ALA A 71 -1.96 11.69 -10.72
CA ALA A 71 -1.29 12.62 -9.82
C ALA A 71 -1.06 13.98 -10.51
N LYS A 72 -0.55 13.96 -11.75
CA LYS A 72 -0.32 15.16 -12.54
C LYS A 72 -1.62 15.84 -12.95
N LYS A 73 -2.63 15.08 -13.38
CA LYS A 73 -3.95 15.59 -13.79
C LYS A 73 -4.62 16.38 -12.66
N HIS A 74 -4.51 15.90 -11.43
CA HIS A 74 -5.21 16.46 -10.28
C HIS A 74 -4.31 17.27 -9.33
N ASN A 75 -3.02 17.47 -9.65
CA ASN A 75 -2.04 18.11 -8.78
C ASN A 75 -2.06 17.50 -7.35
N MET A 76 -2.06 16.17 -7.29
CA MET A 76 -2.30 15.39 -6.07
C MET A 76 -1.16 14.39 -5.86
N VAL A 77 -0.69 14.25 -4.62
CA VAL A 77 0.23 13.17 -4.26
C VAL A 77 -0.55 11.87 -4.16
N ILE A 78 -0.03 10.79 -4.74
CA ILE A 78 -0.63 9.46 -4.68
C ILE A 78 0.30 8.49 -3.97
N VAL A 79 -0.23 7.78 -2.96
CA VAL A 79 0.42 6.65 -2.30
C VAL A 79 -0.24 5.36 -2.80
N SER A 80 0.55 4.53 -3.49
CA SER A 80 0.08 3.32 -4.20
C SER A 80 0.73 2.04 -3.66
N PRO A 81 0.05 1.29 -2.76
CA PRO A 81 0.54 0.01 -2.26
C PRO A 81 0.30 -1.14 -3.25
N ILE A 82 1.37 -1.76 -3.74
CA ILE A 82 1.36 -2.82 -4.76
C ILE A 82 2.17 -4.04 -4.34
N LEU A 83 1.98 -5.15 -5.05
CA LEU A 83 2.96 -6.23 -5.09
C LEU A 83 4.05 -5.84 -6.08
N GLU A 84 5.26 -5.64 -5.60
CA GLU A 84 6.42 -5.28 -6.40
C GLU A 84 7.17 -6.53 -6.89
N ARG A 85 7.65 -6.49 -8.13
CA ARG A 85 8.69 -7.37 -8.67
C ARG A 85 9.97 -6.57 -8.91
N ASP A 86 11.03 -6.93 -8.18
CA ASP A 86 12.36 -6.33 -8.28
C ASP A 86 13.23 -7.13 -9.26
N SER A 87 13.19 -6.75 -10.54
CA SER A 87 13.95 -7.42 -11.61
C SER A 87 15.46 -7.25 -11.47
N VAL A 88 15.92 -6.18 -10.82
CA VAL A 88 17.35 -5.94 -10.55
C VAL A 88 17.89 -6.95 -9.55
N HIS A 89 17.05 -7.38 -8.60
CA HIS A 89 17.40 -8.37 -7.57
C HIS A 89 16.74 -9.73 -7.83
N GLY A 90 16.83 -10.22 -9.07
CA GLY A 90 16.44 -11.60 -9.41
C GLY A 90 14.94 -11.87 -9.32
N ASP A 91 14.12 -10.90 -9.74
CA ASP A 91 12.66 -10.97 -9.72
C ASP A 91 12.05 -11.19 -8.32
N THR A 92 12.77 -10.76 -7.28
CA THR A 92 12.30 -10.86 -5.89
C THR A 92 11.02 -10.06 -5.69
N LEU A 93 10.05 -10.66 -4.99
CA LEU A 93 8.77 -10.02 -4.71
C LEU A 93 8.81 -9.25 -3.39
N TRP A 94 8.08 -8.13 -3.35
CA TRP A 94 7.97 -7.28 -2.17
C TRP A 94 6.55 -6.72 -2.02
N ASN A 95 6.13 -6.47 -0.78
CA ASN A 95 4.95 -5.64 -0.52
C ASN A 95 5.41 -4.19 -0.33
N THR A 96 4.97 -3.31 -1.23
CA THR A 96 5.64 -2.03 -1.46
C THR A 96 4.63 -0.91 -1.65
N ALA A 97 4.83 0.22 -0.98
CA ALA A 97 4.14 1.46 -1.29
C ALA A 97 5.03 2.35 -2.16
N VAL A 98 4.51 2.74 -3.32
CA VAL A 98 5.12 3.70 -4.24
C VAL A 98 4.53 5.09 -3.96
N ILE A 99 5.38 6.10 -3.90
CA ILE A 99 4.98 7.49 -3.65
C ILE A 99 5.16 8.28 -4.94
N ILE A 100 4.06 8.83 -5.45
CA ILE A 100 4.01 9.64 -6.65
C ILE A 100 3.74 11.09 -6.24
N SER A 101 4.63 12.00 -6.65
CA SER A 101 4.51 13.44 -6.45
C SER A 101 3.32 14.01 -7.21
N ASN A 102 2.79 15.15 -6.76
CA ASN A 102 1.77 15.92 -7.46
C ASN A 102 2.18 16.40 -8.86
N THR A 103 3.48 16.37 -9.19
CA THR A 103 4.00 16.62 -10.55
C THR A 103 3.90 15.41 -11.48
N GLY A 104 3.54 14.24 -10.95
CA GLY A 104 3.59 12.94 -11.64
C GLY A 104 4.95 12.24 -11.56
N ALA A 105 5.95 12.81 -10.87
CA ALA A 105 7.23 12.14 -10.69
C ALA A 105 7.17 11.07 -9.59
N VAL A 106 7.76 9.90 -9.82
CA VAL A 106 7.95 8.88 -8.77
C VAL A 106 9.01 9.38 -7.79
N MET A 107 8.64 9.56 -6.53
CA MET A 107 9.55 10.02 -5.47
C MET A 107 10.37 8.88 -4.88
N GLY A 108 9.86 7.65 -5.02
CA GLY A 108 10.48 6.43 -4.55
C GLY A 108 9.45 5.47 -3.97
N LYS A 109 9.95 4.53 -3.17
CA LYS A 109 9.16 3.44 -2.60
C LYS A 109 9.61 3.09 -1.18
N THR A 110 8.71 2.50 -0.41
CA THR A 110 9.00 1.87 0.89
C THR A 110 8.40 0.47 0.94
N ARG A 111 9.16 -0.49 1.45
CA ARG A 111 8.78 -1.91 1.56
C ARG A 111 8.26 -2.20 2.97
N LYS A 112 7.37 -3.20 3.08
CA LYS A 112 6.72 -3.61 4.33
C LYS A 112 7.74 -4.17 5.31
N ASN A 113 7.97 -3.48 6.43
CA ASN A 113 8.97 -3.85 7.43
C ASN A 113 8.61 -5.13 8.21
N HIS A 114 7.32 -5.34 8.52
CA HIS A 114 6.85 -6.45 9.35
C HIS A 114 5.90 -7.34 8.56
N ILE A 115 6.28 -8.60 8.35
CA ILE A 115 5.51 -9.56 7.55
C ILE A 115 4.71 -10.49 8.48
N PRO A 116 3.37 -10.57 8.33
CA PRO A 116 2.58 -11.51 9.12
C PRO A 116 2.88 -12.96 8.71
N ARG A 117 2.80 -13.84 9.71
CA ARG A 117 2.88 -15.31 9.57
C ARG A 117 1.70 -16.01 10.27
N VAL A 118 0.59 -15.29 10.46
CA VAL A 118 -0.50 -15.68 11.36
C VAL A 118 -1.74 -16.06 10.57
N GLY A 119 -2.24 -17.28 10.77
CA GLY A 119 -3.49 -17.76 10.16
C GLY A 119 -3.46 -17.71 8.62
N ASP A 120 -4.51 -17.13 8.04
CA ASP A 120 -4.65 -16.94 6.59
C ASP A 120 -3.73 -15.83 6.04
N PHE A 121 -3.09 -15.05 6.91
CA PHE A 121 -2.09 -14.05 6.53
C PHE A 121 -0.70 -14.68 6.49
N ASN A 122 -0.48 -15.61 5.56
CA ASN A 122 0.83 -16.21 5.31
C ASN A 122 1.61 -15.45 4.23
N GLU A 123 1.72 -14.14 4.39
CA GLU A 123 2.42 -13.28 3.41
C GLU A 123 3.90 -13.66 3.24
N SER A 124 4.51 -14.26 4.27
CA SER A 124 5.89 -14.71 4.24
C SER A 124 6.21 -15.79 3.20
N SER A 125 5.22 -16.43 2.60
CA SER A 125 5.44 -17.32 1.45
C SER A 125 5.68 -16.58 0.13
N TYR A 126 5.38 -15.28 0.08
CA TYR A 126 5.51 -14.45 -1.12
C TYR A 126 6.69 -13.48 -1.05
N TYR A 127 6.95 -12.86 0.10
CA TYR A 127 7.97 -11.82 0.24
C TYR A 127 8.58 -11.76 1.64
N MET A 128 9.77 -11.17 1.71
CA MET A 128 10.57 -11.02 2.94
C MET A 128 10.37 -9.64 3.58
N GLU A 129 10.87 -9.48 4.82
CA GLU A 129 10.89 -8.21 5.54
C GLU A 129 11.63 -7.12 4.76
N GLY A 130 11.01 -5.93 4.69
CA GLY A 130 11.49 -4.82 3.88
C GLY A 130 12.89 -4.35 4.24
N ASN A 131 13.66 -3.99 3.20
CA ASN A 131 15.04 -3.50 3.32
C ASN A 131 15.18 -1.98 3.08
N THR A 132 14.08 -1.23 3.04
CA THR A 132 14.08 0.23 2.81
C THR A 132 14.16 1.05 4.10
N GLY A 133 14.05 0.42 5.27
CA GLY A 133 13.93 1.11 6.55
C GLY A 133 12.66 1.97 6.66
N HIS A 134 12.74 3.06 7.42
CA HIS A 134 11.59 3.91 7.76
C HIS A 134 11.62 5.22 6.96
N ARG A 135 11.44 5.14 5.64
CA ARG A 135 11.53 6.31 4.76
C ARG A 135 10.41 7.33 5.01
N VAL A 136 10.77 8.60 4.94
CA VAL A 136 9.85 9.75 4.95
C VAL A 136 10.03 10.50 3.64
N PHE A 137 8.92 10.93 3.05
CA PHE A 137 8.88 11.58 1.74
C PHE A 137 8.42 13.03 1.91
N GLN A 138 9.30 13.98 1.58
CA GLN A 138 8.97 15.41 1.59
C GLN A 138 8.17 15.75 0.33
N THR A 139 6.86 15.98 0.49
CA THR A 139 5.98 16.39 -0.61
C THR A 139 5.73 17.90 -0.56
N ALA A 140 4.99 18.43 -1.55
CA ALA A 140 4.49 19.81 -1.53
C ALA A 140 3.46 20.07 -0.39
N PHE A 141 2.91 19.00 0.21
CA PHE A 141 1.80 19.06 1.16
C PHE A 141 2.15 18.48 2.55
N GLY A 142 3.44 18.26 2.81
CA GLY A 142 3.94 17.74 4.08
C GLY A 142 4.86 16.52 3.92
N ARG A 143 5.49 16.13 5.03
CA ARG A 143 6.34 14.95 5.17
C ARG A 143 5.47 13.74 5.48
N ILE A 144 5.39 12.81 4.53
CA ILE A 144 4.54 11.63 4.66
C ILE A 144 5.38 10.35 4.83
N ALA A 145 4.81 9.38 5.51
CA ALA A 145 5.34 8.03 5.63
C ALA A 145 4.22 7.00 5.42
N VAL A 146 4.62 5.73 5.20
CA VAL A 146 3.67 4.63 4.98
C VAL A 146 4.04 3.44 5.85
N ASN A 147 3.23 3.17 6.88
CA ASN A 147 3.32 1.98 7.71
C ASN A 147 2.39 0.89 7.14
N ILE A 148 2.93 -0.06 6.38
CA ILE A 148 2.10 -1.02 5.65
C ILE A 148 1.54 -2.11 6.58
N CYS A 149 0.21 -2.16 6.69
CA CYS A 149 -0.60 -3.23 7.27
C CYS A 149 -0.13 -3.77 8.63
N TYR A 150 0.53 -4.93 8.66
CA TYR A 150 0.95 -5.62 9.89
C TYR A 150 1.98 -4.82 10.71
N GLY A 151 2.66 -3.85 10.09
CA GLY A 151 3.45 -2.87 10.81
C GLY A 151 2.62 -2.01 11.79
N ARG A 152 1.29 -2.01 11.72
CA ARG A 152 0.40 -1.32 12.68
C ARG A 152 0.54 -1.84 14.10
N HIS A 153 0.85 -3.13 14.26
CA HIS A 153 0.97 -3.80 15.56
C HIS A 153 2.31 -3.49 16.28
N HIS A 154 3.20 -2.73 15.64
CA HIS A 154 4.57 -2.52 16.11
C HIS A 154 4.79 -1.04 16.47
N PRO A 155 4.65 -0.64 17.74
CA PRO A 155 4.84 0.75 18.17
C PRO A 155 6.18 1.36 17.72
N LEU A 156 7.26 0.56 17.71
CA LEU A 156 8.57 1.00 17.24
C LEU A 156 8.58 1.35 15.75
N ASN A 157 7.79 0.68 14.92
CA ASN A 157 7.71 0.98 13.48
C ASN A 157 7.09 2.38 13.27
N TRP A 158 6.01 2.70 14.00
CA TRP A 158 5.41 4.03 14.01
C TRP A 158 6.38 5.10 14.51
N LEU A 159 7.04 4.82 15.64
CA LEU A 159 8.02 5.72 16.24
C LEU A 159 9.13 6.10 15.26
N MET A 160 9.69 5.12 14.56
CA MET A 160 10.80 5.39 13.64
C MET A 160 10.41 6.28 12.45
N TYR A 161 9.17 6.20 11.95
CA TYR A 161 8.71 7.17 10.94
C TYR A 161 8.57 8.58 11.53
N SER A 162 8.08 8.72 12.76
CA SER A 162 7.97 10.02 13.45
C SER A 162 9.34 10.62 13.78
N VAL A 163 10.28 9.82 14.28
CA VAL A 163 11.68 10.21 14.53
C VAL A 163 12.34 10.71 13.23
N ASN A 164 12.01 10.10 12.10
CA ASN A 164 12.49 10.54 10.78
C ASN A 164 11.72 11.74 10.21
N GLY A 165 10.81 12.33 10.98
CA GLY A 165 10.14 13.60 10.68
C GLY A 165 8.78 13.49 9.99
N ALA A 166 8.12 12.33 10.00
CA ALA A 166 6.79 12.19 9.40
C ALA A 166 5.74 13.03 10.12
N GLU A 167 4.97 13.81 9.36
CA GLU A 167 3.82 14.60 9.83
C GLU A 167 2.51 13.80 9.67
N ILE A 168 2.43 12.97 8.62
CA ILE A 168 1.30 12.09 8.32
C ILE A 168 1.83 10.69 8.04
N ILE A 169 1.32 9.69 8.76
CA ILE A 169 1.65 8.27 8.53
C ILE A 169 0.40 7.55 8.02
N PHE A 170 0.44 7.16 6.74
CA PHE A 170 -0.60 6.32 6.15
C PHE A 170 -0.41 4.87 6.56
N ASN A 171 -1.51 4.16 6.82
CA ASN A 171 -1.53 2.75 7.16
C ASN A 171 -2.49 1.96 6.26
N PRO A 172 -2.08 1.71 5.00
CA PRO A 172 -2.82 0.85 4.09
C PRO A 172 -2.77 -0.59 4.60
N SER A 173 -3.94 -1.20 4.74
CA SER A 173 -4.11 -2.52 5.33
C SER A 173 -5.11 -3.36 4.55
N ALA A 174 -4.93 -4.68 4.65
CA ALA A 174 -5.95 -5.66 4.36
C ALA A 174 -6.06 -6.62 5.54
N THR A 175 -7.11 -6.51 6.35
CA THR A 175 -7.31 -7.36 7.52
C THR A 175 -8.78 -7.77 7.68
N ILE A 176 -9.04 -8.90 8.32
CA ILE A 176 -10.35 -9.51 8.52
C ILE A 176 -10.48 -10.09 9.93
N GLY A 177 -11.72 -10.37 10.35
CA GLY A 177 -12.02 -11.13 11.56
C GLY A 177 -12.18 -10.26 12.81
N GLU A 178 -13.01 -10.76 13.73
CA GLU A 178 -13.45 -10.03 14.94
C GLU A 178 -12.28 -9.61 15.84
N LEU A 179 -11.28 -10.49 16.01
CA LEU A 179 -10.09 -10.17 16.81
C LEU A 179 -9.33 -8.97 16.21
N SER A 180 -9.14 -8.95 14.90
CA SER A 180 -8.45 -7.85 14.23
C SER A 180 -9.25 -6.55 14.30
N GLU A 181 -10.57 -6.64 14.15
CA GLU A 181 -11.48 -5.49 14.24
C GLU A 181 -11.45 -4.84 15.63
N SER A 182 -11.32 -5.63 16.70
CA SER A 182 -11.19 -5.10 18.07
C SER A 182 -9.95 -4.22 18.28
N LEU A 183 -8.87 -4.46 17.52
CA LEU A 183 -7.61 -3.72 17.58
C LEU A 183 -7.63 -2.47 16.68
N TRP A 184 -8.43 -2.49 15.61
CA TRP A 184 -8.48 -1.43 14.59
C TRP A 184 -8.69 0.00 15.13
N PRO A 185 -9.61 0.26 16.09
CA PRO A 185 -9.79 1.62 16.62
C PRO A 185 -8.70 2.06 17.62
N ILE A 186 -7.76 1.17 17.97
CA ILE A 186 -6.78 1.38 19.05
C ILE A 186 -5.41 1.73 18.48
N GLU A 187 -4.86 0.88 17.60
CA GLU A 187 -3.42 0.87 17.32
C GLU A 187 -2.93 2.14 16.61
N ALA A 188 -3.56 2.51 15.49
CA ALA A 188 -3.19 3.72 14.77
C ALA A 188 -3.55 4.99 15.57
N ARG A 189 -4.66 4.96 16.31
CA ARG A 189 -5.02 6.06 17.22
C ARG A 189 -3.96 6.27 18.30
N ASN A 190 -3.46 5.19 18.89
CA ASN A 190 -2.36 5.24 19.85
C ASN A 190 -1.08 5.77 19.20
N ALA A 191 -0.76 5.34 17.98
CA ALA A 191 0.40 5.84 17.25
C ALA A 191 0.32 7.36 17.00
N ALA A 192 -0.83 7.92 16.65
CA ALA A 192 -1.01 9.37 16.52
C ALA A 192 -0.71 10.10 17.85
N ILE A 193 -1.24 9.58 18.96
CA ILE A 193 -1.05 10.16 20.31
C ILE A 193 0.42 10.12 20.72
N ALA A 194 1.05 8.94 20.63
CA ALA A 194 2.41 8.73 21.12
C ALA A 194 3.47 9.50 20.32
N ASN A 195 3.20 9.76 19.03
CA ASN A 195 4.18 10.29 18.10
C ASN A 195 3.88 11.73 17.63
N HIS A 196 2.84 12.37 18.18
CA HIS A 196 2.42 13.73 17.84
C HIS A 196 2.28 13.99 16.33
N CYS A 197 1.70 13.04 15.61
CA CYS A 197 1.50 13.11 14.15
C CYS A 197 0.09 12.67 13.77
N PHE A 198 -0.29 12.85 12.51
CA PHE A 198 -1.53 12.30 11.97
C PHE A 198 -1.33 10.86 11.51
N THR A 199 -2.33 10.01 11.75
CA THR A 199 -2.36 8.63 11.23
C THR A 199 -3.61 8.39 10.42
N CYS A 200 -3.47 7.72 9.27
CA CYS A 200 -4.58 7.43 8.37
C CYS A 200 -4.67 5.93 8.08
N SER A 201 -5.48 5.19 8.85
CA SER A 201 -5.70 3.75 8.66
C SER A 201 -6.76 3.47 7.62
N ILE A 202 -6.43 2.63 6.65
CA ILE A 202 -7.27 2.30 5.49
C ILE A 202 -7.33 0.77 5.40
N ASN A 203 -8.53 0.19 5.50
CA ASN A 203 -8.72 -1.24 5.29
C ASN A 203 -9.51 -1.48 4.00
N ARG A 204 -9.28 -2.65 3.39
CA ARG A 204 -10.16 -3.16 2.34
C ARG A 204 -11.58 -3.41 2.86
N VAL A 205 -12.52 -3.49 1.91
CA VAL A 205 -13.92 -3.87 2.16
C VAL A 205 -14.34 -5.04 1.26
N GLY A 206 -15.45 -5.67 1.62
CA GLY A 206 -16.04 -6.78 0.86
C GLY A 206 -15.42 -8.15 1.15
N THR A 207 -16.07 -9.18 0.63
CA THR A 207 -15.62 -10.58 0.72
C THR A 207 -15.04 -11.02 -0.61
N VAL A 208 -13.91 -11.71 -0.59
CA VAL A 208 -13.26 -12.24 -1.78
C VAL A 208 -13.30 -13.76 -1.73
N SER A 209 -13.93 -14.37 -2.71
CA SER A 209 -13.88 -15.82 -2.91
C SER A 209 -12.70 -16.16 -3.82
N VAL A 210 -11.59 -16.60 -3.23
CA VAL A 210 -10.48 -17.23 -3.95
C VAL A 210 -10.67 -18.73 -3.87
N MET A 211 -10.89 -19.38 -5.02
CA MET A 211 -10.90 -20.85 -5.07
C MET A 211 -9.48 -21.34 -4.77
N LEU A 212 -9.35 -22.14 -3.71
CA LEU A 212 -8.15 -22.95 -3.46
C LEU A 212 -8.17 -24.08 -4.48
N ALA A 213 -7.10 -24.25 -5.25
CA ALA A 213 -6.93 -25.41 -6.14
C ALA A 213 -6.67 -26.70 -5.35
#